data_AF-A0A2M7U8P4-F1
#
_entry.id   AF-A0A2M7U8P4-F1
#
_cell.length_a   1.000
_cell.length_b   1.000
_cell.length_c   1.000
_cell.angle_alpha   90.00
_cell.angle_beta   90.00
_cell.angle_gamma   90.00
#
_symmetry.space_group_name_H-M   'P 1'
#
loop_
_entity.id
_entity.type
_entity.pdbx_description
1 polymer ?
#
loop_
_entity_poly.entity_id
_entity_poly.type
_entity_poly.pdbx_seq_one_letter_code
_entity_poly.pdbx_strand_id
1 'polypeptide(L)'
;MPDKLNILNESIRAFIEERDWEQFHSPKNLAMALSVEAGELQEHFLWLTQAESRELTPGNLSEVEDEIGDVMVYLLRLCDVLGVDPIRAATQKMVKNGVKYPVEKSRGNAKKYTDL
;
A
#
# COMPACT_ATOMS: atom_id res chain seq x y z
N MET A 1 -14.54 -2.87 20.05
CA MET A 1 -13.69 -1.74 19.62
C MET A 1 -13.94 -1.55 18.14
N PRO A 2 -14.17 -0.32 17.67
CA PRO A 2 -14.28 -0.07 16.24
C PRO A 2 -12.98 -0.50 15.55
N ASP A 3 -13.11 -1.11 14.38
CA ASP A 3 -11.99 -1.51 13.54
C ASP A 3 -11.22 -0.26 13.12
N LYS A 4 -9.92 -0.18 13.47
CA LYS A 4 -9.07 0.97 13.18
C LYS A 4 -9.05 1.32 11.69
N LEU A 5 -9.17 0.31 10.82
CA LEU A 5 -9.21 0.51 9.38
C LEU A 5 -10.49 1.21 8.94
N ASN A 6 -11.62 0.85 9.54
CA ASN A 6 -12.90 1.50 9.27
C ASN A 6 -12.89 2.95 9.74
N ILE A 7 -12.31 3.24 10.91
CA ILE A 7 -12.15 4.61 11.41
C ILE A 7 -11.34 5.46 10.41
N LEU A 8 -10.24 4.92 9.89
CA LEU A 8 -9.43 5.60 8.89
C LEU A 8 -10.22 5.81 7.59
N ASN A 9 -10.92 4.79 7.10
CA ASN A 9 -11.73 4.90 5.88
C ASN A 9 -12.85 5.93 6.01
N GLU A 10 -13.53 5.99 7.16
CA GLU A 10 -14.53 7.01 7.47
C GLU A 10 -13.93 8.41 7.49
N SER A 11 -12.74 8.58 8.08
CA SER A 11 -12.02 9.86 8.10
C SER A 11 -11.64 10.32 6.67
N ILE A 12 -11.19 9.39 5.82
CA ILE A 12 -10.89 9.65 4.41
C ILE A 12 -12.16 10.09 3.66
N ARG A 13 -13.28 9.39 3.83
CA ARG A 13 -14.55 9.77 3.20
C ARG A 13 -14.97 11.18 3.59
N ALA A 14 -14.98 11.49 4.89
CA ALA A 14 -15.36 12.81 5.39
C ALA A 14 -14.47 13.90 4.79
N PHE A 15 -13.15 13.69 4.77
CA PHE A 15 -12.21 14.63 4.17
C PHE A 15 -12.49 14.93 2.69
N ILE A 16 -12.84 13.89 1.92
CA ILE A 16 -13.16 14.00 0.48
C ILE A 16 -14.51 14.69 0.27
N GLU A 17 -15.51 14.33 1.05
CA GLU A 17 -16.87 14.90 0.97
C GLU A 17 -16.87 16.39 1.30
N GLU A 18 -16.17 16.81 2.36
CA GLU A 18 -16.01 18.21 2.75
C GLU A 18 -15.43 19.10 1.63
N ARG A 19 -14.72 18.50 0.68
CA ARG A 19 -14.04 19.19 -0.43
C ARG A 19 -14.76 18.99 -1.76
N ASP A 20 -15.87 18.26 -1.79
CA ASP A 20 -16.56 17.87 -3.02
C ASP A 20 -15.62 17.15 -4.02
N TRP A 21 -14.65 16.39 -3.50
CA TRP A 21 -13.62 15.75 -4.34
C TRP A 21 -14.02 14.40 -4.92
N GLU A 22 -15.19 13.88 -4.52
CA GLU A 22 -15.69 12.60 -5.03
C GLU A 22 -15.79 12.58 -6.57
N GLN A 23 -16.10 13.73 -7.18
CA GLN A 23 -16.17 13.90 -8.64
C GLN A 23 -14.84 13.60 -9.37
N PHE A 24 -13.70 13.69 -8.70
CA PHE A 24 -12.38 13.40 -9.27
C PHE A 24 -11.92 11.95 -9.01
N HIS A 25 -12.60 11.23 -8.11
CA HIS A 25 -12.17 9.94 -7.57
C HIS A 25 -12.70 8.75 -8.39
N SER A 26 -12.57 8.80 -9.72
CA SER A 26 -12.79 7.63 -10.55
C SER A 26 -11.76 6.53 -10.23
N PRO A 27 -12.10 5.22 -10.38
CA PRO A 27 -11.13 4.14 -10.14
C PRO A 27 -9.82 4.29 -10.92
N LYS A 28 -9.90 4.82 -12.16
CA LYS A 28 -8.72 5.12 -12.98
C LYS A 28 -7.83 6.17 -12.29
N ASN A 29 -8.42 7.29 -11.87
CA ASN A 29 -7.66 8.39 -11.28
C ASN A 29 -7.04 7.98 -9.95
N LEU A 30 -7.79 7.27 -9.11
CA LEU A 30 -7.30 6.75 -7.84
C LEU A 30 -6.16 5.74 -8.02
N ALA A 31 -6.25 4.84 -9.01
CA ALA A 31 -5.17 3.92 -9.33
C ALA A 31 -3.91 4.65 -9.85
N MET A 32 -4.09 5.74 -10.61
CA MET A 32 -2.98 6.58 -11.05
C MET A 32 -2.34 7.32 -9.87
N ALA A 33 -3.14 7.95 -9.00
CA ALA A 33 -2.65 8.63 -7.80
C ALA A 33 -1.89 7.66 -6.88
N LEU A 34 -2.45 6.46 -6.62
CA LEU A 34 -1.75 5.41 -5.87
C LEU A 34 -0.37 5.06 -6.46
N SER A 35 -0.25 5.06 -7.79
CA SER A 35 1.03 4.81 -8.46
C SER A 35 2.01 5.98 -8.35
N VAL A 36 1.51 7.22 -8.22
CA VAL A 36 2.33 8.41 -7.98
C VAL A 36 2.91 8.33 -6.58
N GLU A 37 2.08 8.14 -5.55
CA GLU A 37 2.57 8.08 -4.14
C GLU A 37 3.51 6.90 -3.90
N ALA A 38 3.27 5.76 -4.57
CA ALA A 38 4.23 4.65 -4.52
C ALA A 38 5.58 5.01 -5.16
N GLY A 39 5.59 5.93 -6.13
CA GLY A 39 6.79 6.50 -6.73
C GLY A 39 7.48 7.52 -5.83
N GLU A 40 6.71 8.39 -5.16
CA GLU A 40 7.22 9.35 -4.17
C GLU A 40 7.88 8.60 -3.00
N LEU A 41 7.21 7.57 -2.46
CA LEU A 41 7.80 6.64 -1.50
C LEU A 41 9.12 6.02 -1.99
N GLN A 42 9.19 5.64 -3.28
CA GLN A 42 10.39 5.04 -3.86
C GLN A 42 11.55 6.05 -3.94
N GLU A 43 11.28 7.34 -4.14
CA GLU A 43 12.28 8.38 -4.30
C GLU A 43 13.23 8.47 -3.09
N HIS A 44 12.70 8.31 -1.87
CA HIS A 44 13.49 8.28 -0.64
C HIS A 44 14.57 7.19 -0.59
N PHE A 45 14.43 6.14 -1.41
CA PHE A 45 15.38 5.02 -1.47
C PHE A 45 16.22 5.00 -2.75
N LEU A 46 15.92 5.85 -3.74
CA LEU A 46 16.44 5.73 -5.12
C LEU A 46 17.96 5.72 -5.21
N TRP A 47 18.64 6.51 -4.38
CA TRP A 47 20.10 6.67 -4.41
C TRP A 47 20.82 6.00 -3.24
N LEU A 48 20.08 5.29 -2.38
CA LEU A 48 20.66 4.59 -1.23
C LEU A 48 21.23 3.23 -1.65
N THR A 49 22.38 2.87 -1.08
CA THR A 49 22.82 1.47 -1.07
C THR A 49 21.89 0.62 -0.19
N GLN A 50 21.95 -0.70 -0.33
CA GLN A 50 21.18 -1.62 0.51
C GLN A 50 21.50 -1.52 2.01
N ALA A 51 22.69 -1.03 2.36
CA ALA A 51 23.07 -0.81 3.74
C ALA A 51 22.43 0.50 4.26
N GLU A 52 22.57 1.59 3.51
CA GLU A 52 21.98 2.88 3.85
C GLU A 52 20.45 2.83 3.92
N SER A 53 19.79 2.04 3.06
CA SER A 53 18.33 1.88 3.06
C SER A 53 17.77 1.24 4.34
N ARG A 54 18.63 0.72 5.23
CA ARG A 54 18.25 0.13 6.53
C ARG A 54 18.50 1.09 7.70
N GLU A 55 19.19 2.20 7.44
CA GLU A 55 19.68 3.14 8.45
C GLU A 55 19.22 4.57 8.13
N LEU A 56 17.90 4.73 7.87
CA LEU A 56 17.32 6.05 7.63
C LEU A 56 17.52 6.96 8.85
N THR A 57 17.85 8.22 8.59
CA THR A 57 17.83 9.26 9.62
C THR A 57 16.40 9.49 10.12
N PRO A 58 16.18 10.04 11.32
CA PRO A 58 14.84 10.37 11.79
C PRO A 58 14.07 11.32 10.85
N GLY A 59 14.77 12.22 10.15
CA GLY A 59 14.16 13.09 9.15
C GLY A 59 13.65 12.32 7.95
N ASN A 60 14.51 11.49 7.33
CA ASN A 60 14.14 10.67 6.19
C ASN A 60 13.03 9.66 6.54
N LEU A 61 13.03 9.11 7.77
CA LEU A 61 11.99 8.20 8.21
C LEU A 61 10.63 8.92 8.31
N SER A 62 10.61 10.17 8.79
CA SER A 62 9.37 10.96 8.85
C SER A 62 8.77 11.18 7.46
N GLU A 63 9.59 11.51 6.46
CA GLU A 63 9.11 11.69 5.08
C GLU A 63 8.60 10.37 4.51
N VAL A 64 9.32 9.25 4.75
CA VAL A 64 8.85 7.91 4.37
C VAL A 64 7.52 7.55 5.06
N GLU A 65 7.30 7.96 6.30
CA GLU A 65 6.02 7.75 7.01
C GLU A 65 4.87 8.50 6.35
N ASP A 66 5.11 9.74 5.88
CA ASP A 66 4.13 10.54 5.15
C ASP A 66 3.72 9.83 3.84
N GLU A 67 4.70 9.40 3.03
CA GLU A 67 4.44 8.71 1.76
C GLU A 67 3.75 7.33 1.93
N ILE A 68 4.10 6.60 3.01
CA ILE A 68 3.38 5.38 3.37
C ILE A 68 1.90 5.70 3.70
N GLY A 69 1.66 6.82 4.39
CA GLY A 69 0.34 7.35 4.67
C GLY A 69 -0.45 7.61 3.39
N ASP A 70 0.13 8.29 2.42
CA ASP A 70 -0.52 8.64 1.17
C ASP A 70 -0.84 7.40 0.31
N VAL A 71 0.08 6.45 0.21
CA VAL A 71 -0.18 5.13 -0.40
C VAL A 71 -1.38 4.44 0.26
N MET A 72 -1.46 4.47 1.60
CA MET A 72 -2.56 3.87 2.34
C MET A 72 -3.89 4.59 2.07
N VAL A 73 -3.90 5.92 2.04
CA VAL A 73 -5.09 6.74 1.78
C VAL A 73 -5.67 6.43 0.41
N TYR A 74 -4.86 6.44 -0.65
CA TYR A 74 -5.35 6.17 -2.01
C TYR A 74 -5.75 4.71 -2.21
N LEU A 75 -5.03 3.75 -1.60
CA LEU A 75 -5.43 2.35 -1.66
C LEU A 75 -6.80 2.14 -0.99
N LEU A 76 -7.02 2.70 0.19
CA LEU A 76 -8.29 2.60 0.89
C LEU A 76 -9.42 3.27 0.11
N ARG A 77 -9.19 4.46 -0.44
CA ARG A 77 -10.22 5.14 -1.23
C ARG A 77 -10.54 4.37 -2.51
N LEU A 78 -9.54 3.79 -3.18
CA LEU A 78 -9.77 2.93 -4.35
C LEU A 78 -10.59 1.69 -3.98
N CYS A 79 -10.25 1.03 -2.87
CA CYS A 79 -11.00 -0.11 -2.34
C CYS A 79 -12.45 0.27 -2.05
N ASP A 80 -12.67 1.41 -1.40
CA ASP A 80 -13.99 1.93 -1.10
C ASP A 80 -14.83 2.15 -2.37
N VAL A 81 -14.32 2.90 -3.34
CA VAL A 81 -15.02 3.16 -4.61
C VAL A 81 -15.35 1.87 -5.37
N LEU A 82 -14.50 0.84 -5.25
CA LEU A 82 -14.71 -0.46 -5.89
C LEU A 82 -15.54 -1.45 -5.05
N GLY A 83 -15.91 -1.11 -3.82
CA GLY A 83 -16.60 -2.03 -2.89
C GLY A 83 -15.74 -3.25 -2.50
N VAL A 84 -14.42 -3.08 -2.43
CA VAL A 84 -13.46 -4.13 -2.09
C VAL A 84 -13.05 -4.00 -0.61
N ASP A 85 -13.15 -5.10 0.13
CA ASP A 85 -12.55 -5.21 1.46
C ASP A 85 -11.04 -5.51 1.32
N PRO A 86 -10.15 -4.57 1.70
CA PRO A 86 -8.71 -4.74 1.54
C PRO A 86 -8.14 -5.85 2.43
N ILE A 87 -8.67 -6.06 3.64
CA ILE A 87 -8.18 -7.09 4.58
C ILE A 87 -8.53 -8.47 4.07
N ARG A 88 -9.78 -8.65 3.63
CA ARG A 88 -10.19 -9.91 2.99
C ARG A 88 -9.38 -10.16 1.72
N ALA A 89 -9.20 -9.16 0.86
CA ALA A 89 -8.42 -9.29 -0.38
C ALA A 89 -6.97 -9.72 -0.09
N ALA A 90 -6.30 -9.05 0.85
CA ALA A 90 -4.93 -9.35 1.26
C ALA A 90 -4.82 -10.77 1.87
N THR A 91 -5.75 -11.15 2.74
CA THR A 91 -5.76 -12.48 3.38
C THR A 91 -5.91 -13.59 2.34
N GLN A 92 -6.85 -13.45 1.40
CA GLN A 92 -7.01 -14.41 0.30
C GLN A 92 -5.77 -14.46 -0.60
N LYS A 93 -5.12 -13.32 -0.83
CA LYS A 93 -3.87 -13.27 -1.60
C LYS A 93 -2.72 -13.98 -0.89
N MET A 94 -2.62 -13.88 0.44
CA MET A 94 -1.61 -14.59 1.23
C MET A 94 -1.77 -16.11 1.17
N VAL A 95 -3.01 -16.62 1.22
CA VAL A 95 -3.27 -18.06 1.02
C VAL A 95 -2.80 -18.51 -0.37
N LYS A 96 -3.15 -17.76 -1.42
CA LYS A 96 -2.70 -18.05 -2.80
C LYS A 96 -1.18 -17.99 -2.94
N ASN A 97 -0.52 -17.04 -2.26
CA ASN A 97 0.94 -16.93 -2.26
C ASN A 97 1.60 -18.11 -1.53
N GLY A 98 1.04 -18.59 -0.42
CA GLY A 98 1.56 -19.77 0.29
C GLY A 98 1.51 -21.05 -0.54
N VAL A 99 0.43 -21.26 -1.31
CA VAL A 99 0.34 -22.38 -2.28
C VAL A 99 1.40 -22.25 -3.38
N LYS A 100 1.64 -21.01 -3.84
CA LYS A 100 2.58 -20.70 -4.92
C LYS A 100 4.05 -20.77 -4.48
N TYR A 101 4.33 -20.52 -3.21
CA TYR A 101 5.66 -20.53 -2.62
C TYR A 101 5.69 -21.43 -1.37
N PRO A 102 5.68 -22.76 -1.52
CA PRO A 102 5.74 -23.69 -0.39
C PRO A 102 7.05 -23.51 0.39
N VAL A 103 7.00 -23.62 1.72
CA VAL A 103 8.17 -23.42 2.60
C VAL A 103 9.34 -24.31 2.19
N GLU A 104 9.08 -25.60 1.95
CA GLU A 104 10.10 -26.60 1.61
C GLU A 104 10.89 -26.26 0.33
N LYS A 105 10.30 -25.48 -0.59
CA LYS A 105 10.93 -25.09 -1.85
C LYS A 105 11.48 -23.67 -1.83
N SER A 106 10.88 -22.80 -1.02
CA SER A 106 11.08 -21.34 -1.12
C SER A 106 11.95 -20.78 0.01
N ARG A 107 12.19 -21.53 1.09
CA ARG A 107 12.98 -21.04 2.23
C ARG A 107 14.40 -20.69 1.80
N GLY A 108 14.80 -19.42 1.96
CA GLY A 108 16.12 -18.92 1.56
C GLY A 108 16.33 -18.84 0.04
N ASN A 109 15.27 -19.00 -0.75
CA ASN A 109 15.35 -19.06 -2.20
C ASN A 109 14.42 -18.00 -2.83
N ALA A 110 15.03 -17.01 -3.50
CA ALA A 110 14.30 -15.93 -4.16
C ALA A 110 13.87 -16.25 -5.60
N LYS A 111 14.06 -17.50 -6.06
CA LYS A 111 13.60 -17.92 -7.38
C LYS A 111 12.09 -17.74 -7.52
N LYS A 112 11.67 -17.35 -8.71
CA LYS A 112 10.25 -17.28 -9.05
C LYS A 112 9.66 -18.68 -8.92
N TYR A 113 8.40 -18.79 -8.50
CA TYR A 113 7.68 -20.06 -8.37
C TYR A 113 7.68 -20.96 -9.61
N THR A 114 7.91 -20.40 -10.80
CA THR A 114 8.08 -21.17 -12.03
C THR A 114 9.38 -21.96 -12.07
N ASP A 115 10.34 -21.58 -11.22
CA ASP A 115 11.72 -22.06 -11.20
C ASP A 115 12.06 -22.69 -9.82
N LEU A 116 11.03 -23.01 -9.00
CA LEU A 116 11.11 -23.62 -7.66
C LEU A 116 11.00 -25.15 -7.65
#